data_AF-A0A859JD04-F1
#
_entry.id   AF-A0A859JD04-F1
#
_cell.length_a   1.000
_cell.length_b   1.000
_cell.length_c   1.000
_cell.angle_alpha   90.00
_cell.angle_beta   90.00
_cell.angle_gamma   90.00
#
_symmetry.space_group_name_H-M   'P 1'
#
loop_
_entity.id
_entity.type
_entity.pdbx_description
1 polymer ?
#
loop_
_entity_poly.entity_id
_entity_poly.type
_entity_poly.pdbx_seq_one_letter_code
_entity_poly.pdbx_strand_id
1 'polypeptide(L)' 'MKDYRGWKHWVTYDCCPNTPYLDITYHFVMQRLPLYFIVNVIIPCLLFS' A
#
# COMPACT_ATOMS: atom_id res chain seq x y z
N MET A 1 7.21 -10.26 7.52
CA MET A 1 6.60 -10.77 6.28
C MET A 1 6.28 -9.57 5.42
N LYS A 2 7.03 -9.36 4.32
CA LYS A 2 6.82 -8.22 3.43
C LYS A 2 5.87 -8.74 2.34
N ASP A 3 4.57 -8.54 2.52
CA ASP A 3 3.57 -8.99 1.55
C ASP A 3 3.59 -8.05 0.34
N TYR A 4 4.46 -8.36 -0.61
CA TYR A 4 4.40 -7.80 -1.95
C TYR A 4 3.81 -8.87 -2.87
N ARG A 5 2.64 -8.60 -3.45
CA ARG A 5 2.01 -9.48 -4.44
C ARG A 5 1.99 -8.76 -5.78
N GLY A 6 2.62 -9.38 -6.78
CA GLY A 6 2.58 -8.94 -8.17
C GLY A 6 1.59 -9.80 -8.94
N TRP A 7 0.67 -9.16 -9.66
CA TRP A 7 -0.28 -9.83 -10.54
C TRP A 7 -0.05 -9.34 -11.96
N LYS A 8 0.04 -10.27 -12.92
CA LYS A 8 -0.02 -9.92 -14.34
C LYS A 8 -1.48 -9.91 -14.78
N HIS A 9 -1.89 -8.88 -15.50
CA HIS A 9 -3.23 -8.80 -16.06
C HIS A 9 -3.15 -8.46 -17.55
N TRP A 10 -4.19 -8.87 -18.28
CA TRP A 10 -4.36 -8.63 -19.70
C TRP A 10 -5.68 -7.88 -19.86
N VAL A 11 -5.63 -6.56 -19.99
CA VAL A 11 -6.84 -5.73 -20.14
C VAL A 11 -7.04 -5.43 -21.62
N THR A 12 -8.26 -5.66 -22.11
CA THR A 12 -8.75 -5.11 -23.37
C THR A 12 -9.59 -3.87 -23.05
N TYR A 13 -9.13 -2.70 -23.51
CA TYR A 13 -9.85 -1.45 -23.32
C TYR A 13 -10.92 -1.28 -24.42
N ASP A 14 -12.07 -0.72 -24.05
CA ASP A 14 -13.18 -0.47 -24.98
C ASP A 14 -12.81 0.46 -26.14
N CYS A 15 -11.74 1.27 -25.98
CA CYS A 15 -11.24 2.13 -27.04
C CYS A 15 -10.51 1.38 -28.18
N CYS A 16 -9.97 0.19 -27.89
CA CYS A 16 -9.15 -0.60 -28.81
C CYS A 16 -9.36 -2.11 -28.57
N PRO A 17 -10.42 -2.74 -29.13
CA PRO A 17 -10.72 -4.15 -28.90
C PRO A 17 -9.73 -5.13 -29.55
N ASN A 18 -8.88 -4.65 -30.46
CA ASN A 18 -8.02 -5.50 -31.29
C ASN A 18 -6.69 -5.87 -30.62
N THR A 19 -6.30 -5.20 -29.54
CA THR A 19 -4.99 -5.41 -28.90
C THR A 19 -5.13 -5.49 -27.38
N PRO A 20 -4.82 -6.64 -26.76
CA PRO A 20 -4.75 -6.73 -25.30
C PRO A 20 -3.48 -6.03 -24.79
N TYR A 21 -3.64 -5.16 -23.80
CA TYR A 21 -2.53 -4.49 -23.13
C TYR A 21 -2.15 -5.26 -21.88
N LEU A 22 -0.86 -5.51 -21.68
CA LEU A 22 -0.35 -6.12 -20.46
C LEU A 22 -0.06 -5.07 -19.40
N ASP A 23 -0.55 -5.29 -18.19
CA ASP A 23 -0.15 -4.55 -17.00
C ASP A 23 0.37 -5.49 -15.93
N ILE A 24 1.32 -4.97 -15.14
CA ILE A 24 1.86 -5.66 -13.96
C ILE A 24 1.53 -4.78 -12.76
N THR A 25 0.55 -5.21 -11.98
CA THR A 25 0.11 -4.47 -10.79
C THR A 25 0.79 -5.04 -9.56
N TYR A 26 1.60 -4.21 -8.90
CA TYR A 26 2.29 -4.55 -7.65
C TYR A 26 1.54 -3.95 -6.47
N HIS A 27 1.11 -4.80 -5.55
CA HIS A 27 0.54 -4.38 -4.27
C HIS A 27 1.61 -4.47 -3.19
N PHE A 28 1.93 -3.33 -2.57
CA PHE A 28 2.86 -3.24 -1.47
C PHE A 28 2.11 -2.99 -0.17
N VAL A 29 2.14 -3.97 0.74
CA VAL A 29 1.65 -3.77 2.11
C VAL A 29 2.80 -3.22 2.96
N MET A 30 2.63 -2.00 3.47
CA MET A 30 3.61 -1.33 4.32
C MET A 30 2.99 -1.04 5.70
N GLN A 31 3.68 -1.43 6.75
CA GLN A 31 3.30 -1.10 8.13
C GLN A 31 4.05 0.16 8.59
N ARG A 32 3.32 1.12 9.14
CA ARG A 32 3.92 2.34 9.73
C ARG A 32 4.54 2.00 11.08
N LEU A 33 5.74 2.51 11.36
CA LEU A 33 6.38 2.36 12.65
C LEU A 33 5.83 3.42 13.63
N PRO A 34 5.13 3.04 14.71
CA PRO A 34 4.42 3.99 15.57
C PRO A 34 5.31 4.74 16.58
N LEU A 35 6.63 4.50 16.59
CA LEU A 35 7.55 5.00 17.62
C LEU A 35 7.49 6.53 17.81
N TYR A 36 7.39 7.30 16.72
CA TYR A 36 7.28 8.76 16.80
C TYR A 36 5.98 9.22 17.49
N PHE A 37 4.86 8.55 17.19
CA PHE A 37 3.55 8.88 17.74
C PHE A 37 3.47 8.53 19.23
N ILE A 38 4.05 7.40 19.62
CA ILE A 38 4.10 6.97 21.02
C ILE A 38 4.88 7.99 21.86
N VAL A 39 6.07 8.40 21.42
CA VAL A 39 6.93 9.30 22.21
C VAL A 39 6.38 10.72 22.32
N ASN A 40 5.87 11.28 21.22
CA ASN A 40 5.50 12.70 21.19
C ASN A 40 4.03 12.99 21.55
N VAL A 41 3.14 11.98 21.49
CA VAL A 41 1.71 12.19 21.76
C VAL A 41 1.26 11.37 22.96
N ILE A 42 1.55 10.07 23.02
CA ILE A 42 1.05 9.19 24.08
C ILE A 42 1.74 9.48 25.42
N ILE A 43 3.06 9.59 25.45
CA ILE A 43 3.82 9.87 26.68
C ILE A 43 3.39 11.18 27.36
N PRO A 44 3.32 12.35 26.68
CA PRO A 44 2.88 13.57 27.34
C PRO A 44 1.41 13.47 27.82
N CYS A 45 0.51 12.84 27.06
CA CYS A 45 -0.88 12.68 27.50
C CYS A 45 -1.03 11.83 28.77
N LEU A 46 -0.21 10.79 28.95
CA LEU A 46 -0.21 9.97 30.17
C LEU A 46 0.47 10.66 31.36
N LEU A 47 1.41 11.57 31.12
CA LEU A 47 2.11 12.31 32.17
C LEU A 47 1.28 13.46 32.75
N PHE A 48 0.36 14.03 31.96
CA PHE A 48 -0.50 15.13 32.39
C PHE A 48 -1.87 14.68 32.95
N SER A 49 -2.22 13.39 32.87
CA SER A 49 -3.39 12.82 33.55
C SER A 49 -3.06 12.44 34.99
#